data_AF-A0A3S3ZWH2-F1
#
_entry.id   AF-A0A3S3ZWH2-F1
#
_cell.length_a   1.000
_cell.length_b   1.000
_cell.length_c   1.000
_cell.angle_alpha   90.00
_cell.angle_beta   90.00
_cell.angle_gamma   90.00
#
_symmetry.space_group_name_H-M   'P 1'
#
loop_
_entity.id
_entity.type
_entity.pdbx_description
1 polymer ?
#
loop_
_entity_poly.entity_id
_entity_poly.type
_entity_poly.pdbx_seq_one_letter_code
_entity_poly.pdbx_strand_id
1 'polypeptide(L)'
;MAYDQDRGMPFTIVRKGYDKDEVRRYFDRFDAEFRLTATDRDAAAAQARELANQLEDARDEIDELRRDVDRLSVPPTTAEGMSERISRMLRLASDEASEVRAKAEADAAEMVSVAEQDSQRLRRQYESKTTELEARRVALEREHEQTMATARAEASRIVEAAKSERDRLTAEAEAKRAQVQQDFEITMAERRAKVVAAIEELEATSKADAHRRLTEASQEAQRRLRVATEQSERKIAHAKELAEELRVLRSRILAQLLGIRGQLDSVPAMLASVNREAELLDNAETADQAGAANTAGQAGKDDKSPSQPNEAEVPANAPAKN
;
A
#
# COMPACT_ATOMS: atom_id res chain seq x y z
N MET A 1 -43.56 91.62 94.75
CA MET A 1 -42.42 90.99 94.02
C MET A 1 -42.94 90.57 92.67
N ALA A 2 -42.16 90.76 91.60
CA ALA A 2 -42.50 90.47 90.20
C ALA A 2 -43.80 91.13 89.67
N TYR A 3 -43.68 91.88 88.58
CA TYR A 3 -44.81 92.39 87.81
C TYR A 3 -45.21 91.37 86.71
N ASP A 4 -46.17 91.76 85.87
CA ASP A 4 -46.58 91.09 84.63
C ASP A 4 -47.27 89.72 84.78
N GLN A 5 -48.55 89.78 85.13
CA GLN A 5 -49.56 89.05 84.35
C GLN A 5 -50.72 89.98 84.03
N ASP A 6 -50.68 90.57 82.85
CA ASP A 6 -51.74 91.44 82.34
C ASP A 6 -53.02 90.60 82.11
N ARG A 7 -53.99 90.80 82.99
CA ARG A 7 -55.38 90.33 82.84
C ARG A 7 -56.33 91.48 82.59
N GLY A 8 -55.88 92.49 81.84
CA GLY A 8 -56.78 93.20 80.95
C GLY A 8 -57.56 92.17 80.12
N MET A 9 -58.89 92.32 80.07
CA MET A 9 -59.66 91.58 79.08
C MET A 9 -59.15 91.97 77.68
N PRO A 10 -59.12 91.06 76.68
CA PRO A 10 -58.45 91.29 75.40
C PRO A 10 -59.27 92.23 74.50
N PHE A 11 -59.40 93.49 74.94
CA PHE A 11 -60.26 94.51 74.38
C PHE A 11 -59.49 95.82 74.23
N THR A 12 -59.44 96.33 73.01
CA THR A 12 -58.91 97.63 72.66
C THR A 12 -59.71 98.73 73.38
N ILE A 13 -59.03 99.71 73.99
CA ILE A 13 -59.70 100.83 74.66
C ILE A 13 -59.92 101.97 73.66
N VAL A 14 -61.18 102.27 73.34
CA VAL A 14 -61.57 103.32 72.41
C VAL A 14 -62.21 104.48 73.16
N ARG A 15 -61.56 105.67 73.10
CA ARG A 15 -61.88 106.90 73.86
C ARG A 15 -61.87 106.77 75.39
N LYS A 16 -62.85 106.08 75.97
CA LYS A 16 -63.10 106.00 77.44
C LYS A 16 -63.69 104.66 77.90
N GLY A 17 -63.57 103.60 77.09
CA GLY A 17 -64.00 102.26 77.47
C GLY A 17 -63.53 101.22 76.46
N TYR A 18 -63.74 99.95 76.78
CA TYR A 18 -63.46 98.83 75.87
C TYR A 18 -64.30 98.90 74.59
N ASP A 19 -63.73 98.44 73.48
CA ASP A 19 -64.43 98.29 72.20
C ASP A 19 -65.62 97.36 72.36
N LYS A 20 -66.83 97.87 72.06
CA LYS A 20 -68.08 97.15 72.32
C LYS A 20 -68.27 95.95 71.41
N ASP A 21 -67.70 95.97 70.21
CA ASP A 21 -67.82 94.88 69.26
C ASP A 21 -66.77 93.80 69.57
N GLU A 22 -65.61 94.17 70.13
CA GLU A 22 -64.62 93.22 70.65
C GLU A 22 -65.12 92.53 71.93
N VAL A 23 -65.72 93.29 72.86
CA VAL A 23 -66.44 92.75 74.03
C VAL A 23 -67.53 91.78 73.61
N ARG A 24 -68.38 92.16 72.63
CA ARG A 24 -69.44 91.29 72.10
C ARG A 24 -68.85 90.01 71.48
N ARG A 25 -67.86 90.12 70.57
CA ARG A 25 -67.20 88.95 69.94
C ARG A 25 -66.59 87.99 70.95
N TYR A 26 -66.16 88.47 72.12
CA TYR A 26 -65.67 87.61 73.19
C TYR A 26 -66.79 86.93 73.98
N PHE A 27 -67.87 87.63 74.34
CA PHE A 27 -69.02 86.98 74.97
C PHE A 27 -69.73 86.00 74.03
N ASP A 28 -69.89 86.33 72.75
CA ASP A 28 -70.44 85.41 71.73
C ASP A 28 -69.58 84.13 71.61
N ARG A 29 -68.25 84.26 71.74
CA ARG A 29 -67.32 83.11 71.77
C ARG A 29 -67.41 82.32 73.07
N PHE A 30 -67.43 83.01 74.21
CA PHE A 30 -67.53 82.37 75.53
C PHE A 30 -68.85 81.60 75.71
N ASP A 31 -69.97 82.15 75.23
CA ASP A 31 -71.25 81.44 75.19
C ASP A 31 -71.22 80.23 74.26
N ALA A 32 -70.46 80.28 73.15
CA ALA A 32 -70.24 79.13 72.28
C ALA A 32 -69.36 78.06 72.94
N GLU A 33 -68.25 78.46 73.59
CA GLU A 33 -67.36 77.57 74.35
C GLU A 33 -68.08 76.92 75.55
N PHE A 34 -68.95 77.66 76.23
CA PHE A 34 -69.79 77.14 77.33
C PHE A 34 -70.87 76.18 76.81
N ARG A 35 -71.52 76.47 75.67
CA ARG A 35 -72.47 75.55 75.03
C ARG A 35 -71.81 74.27 74.54
N LEU A 36 -70.59 74.37 73.99
CA LEU A 36 -69.79 73.21 73.61
C LEU A 36 -69.47 72.36 74.85
N THR A 37 -68.91 72.98 75.90
CA THR A 37 -68.59 72.30 77.16
C THR A 37 -69.82 71.66 77.82
N ALA A 38 -70.99 72.29 77.76
CA ALA A 38 -72.24 71.71 78.25
C ALA A 38 -72.70 70.51 77.40
N THR A 39 -72.54 70.58 76.08
CA THR A 39 -72.85 69.49 75.15
C THR A 39 -71.90 68.30 75.37
N ASP A 40 -70.60 68.57 75.53
CA ASP A 40 -69.58 67.56 75.82
C ASP A 40 -69.81 66.89 77.17
N ARG A 41 -70.18 67.67 78.20
CA ARG A 41 -70.60 67.15 79.52
C ARG A 41 -71.83 66.25 79.40
N ASP A 42 -72.84 66.67 78.65
CA ASP A 42 -74.10 65.93 78.54
C ASP A 42 -73.96 64.68 77.66
N ALA A 43 -73.07 64.72 76.65
CA ALA A 43 -72.64 63.54 75.90
C ALA A 43 -71.84 62.56 76.78
N ALA A 44 -70.89 63.04 77.58
CA ALA A 44 -70.16 62.21 78.54
C ALA A 44 -71.09 61.62 79.63
N ALA A 45 -72.09 62.38 80.09
CA ALA A 45 -73.10 61.90 81.03
C ALA A 45 -74.05 60.86 80.39
N ALA A 46 -74.33 60.95 79.09
CA ALA A 46 -75.06 59.91 78.36
C ALA A 46 -74.20 58.64 78.20
N GLN A 47 -72.93 58.77 77.80
CA GLN A 47 -71.99 57.65 77.72
C GLN A 47 -71.79 56.95 79.07
N ALA A 48 -71.69 57.71 80.16
CA ALA A 48 -71.55 57.15 81.51
C ALA A 48 -72.80 56.38 81.97
N ARG A 49 -74.01 56.75 81.51
CA ARG A 49 -75.24 55.98 81.76
C ARG A 49 -75.30 54.72 80.91
N GLU A 50 -74.96 54.83 79.63
CA GLU A 50 -74.91 53.68 78.71
C GLU A 50 -73.93 52.61 79.21
N LEU A 51 -72.72 53.02 79.62
CA LEU A 51 -71.73 52.12 80.23
C LEU A 51 -72.17 51.57 81.60
N ALA A 52 -73.02 52.28 82.34
CA ALA A 52 -73.60 51.76 83.58
C ALA A 52 -74.63 50.67 83.31
N ASN A 53 -75.53 50.88 82.33
CA ASN A 53 -76.51 49.88 81.90
C ASN A 53 -75.82 48.60 81.42
N GLN A 54 -74.87 48.71 80.48
CA GLN A 54 -74.12 47.56 79.94
C GLN A 54 -73.35 46.78 81.02
N LEU A 55 -72.94 47.46 82.10
CA LEU A 55 -72.25 46.86 83.24
C LEU A 55 -73.22 46.25 84.26
N GLU A 56 -74.49 46.67 84.28
CA GLU A 56 -75.58 46.03 85.02
C GLU A 56 -76.07 44.78 84.27
N ASP A 57 -76.34 44.88 82.96
CA ASP A 57 -76.68 43.75 82.09
C ASP A 57 -75.62 42.61 82.20
N ALA A 58 -74.33 42.96 82.07
CA ALA A 58 -73.24 42.00 82.19
C ALA A 58 -73.04 41.44 83.61
N ARG A 59 -73.53 42.11 84.66
CA ARG A 59 -73.55 41.56 86.03
C ARG A 59 -74.66 40.54 86.20
N ASP A 60 -75.85 40.84 85.69
CA ASP A 60 -76.98 39.92 85.75
C ASP A 60 -76.71 38.65 84.93
N GLU A 61 -76.09 38.77 83.74
CA GLU A 61 -75.61 37.61 82.96
C GLU A 61 -74.57 36.78 83.75
N ILE A 62 -73.58 37.43 84.38
CA ILE A 62 -72.58 36.75 85.21
C ILE A 62 -73.22 36.02 86.40
N ASP A 63 -74.21 36.63 87.07
CA ASP A 63 -74.88 36.02 88.22
C ASP A 63 -75.90 34.94 87.81
N GLU A 64 -76.50 35.00 86.62
CA GLU A 64 -77.25 33.88 86.04
C GLU A 64 -76.32 32.71 85.70
N LEU A 65 -75.22 32.96 84.98
CA LEU A 65 -74.20 31.95 84.66
C LEU A 65 -73.60 31.29 85.91
N ARG A 66 -73.40 32.06 87.00
CA ARG A 66 -72.96 31.51 88.30
C ARG A 66 -73.99 30.55 88.91
N ARG A 67 -75.27 30.93 88.95
CA ARG A 67 -76.35 30.07 89.46
C ARG A 67 -76.44 28.76 88.67
N ASP A 68 -76.24 28.84 87.35
CA ASP A 68 -76.23 27.67 86.46
C ASP A 68 -74.99 26.77 86.70
N VAL A 69 -73.80 27.36 86.89
CA VAL A 69 -72.57 26.64 87.25
C VAL A 69 -72.69 25.97 88.63
N ASP A 70 -73.23 26.65 89.64
CA ASP A 70 -73.45 26.07 90.97
C ASP A 70 -74.43 24.88 90.90
N ARG A 71 -75.54 25.04 90.16
CA ARG A 71 -76.53 23.99 89.90
C ARG A 71 -75.95 22.77 89.17
N LEU A 72 -74.96 22.98 88.28
CA LEU A 72 -74.24 21.91 87.57
C LEU A 72 -73.06 21.31 88.37
N SER A 73 -72.55 22.02 89.38
CA SER A 73 -71.42 21.57 90.20
C SER A 73 -71.83 20.60 91.30
N VAL A 74 -73.05 20.73 91.82
CA VAL A 74 -73.64 19.77 92.78
C VAL A 74 -74.03 18.47 92.06
N PRO A 75 -73.83 17.27 92.67
CA PRO A 75 -74.32 16.02 92.10
C PRO A 75 -75.84 16.04 91.88
N PRO A 76 -76.35 15.71 90.67
CA PRO A 76 -77.76 15.89 90.35
C PRO A 76 -78.64 14.89 91.11
N THR A 77 -79.50 15.41 91.98
CA THR A 77 -80.48 14.63 92.77
C THR A 77 -81.82 14.44 92.07
N THR A 78 -82.01 15.00 90.87
CA THR A 78 -83.25 14.92 90.08
C THR A 78 -83.01 14.37 88.67
N ALA A 79 -84.00 13.64 88.14
CA ALA A 79 -83.92 13.04 86.80
C ALA A 79 -83.80 14.08 85.67
N GLU A 80 -84.38 15.26 85.86
CA GLU A 80 -84.34 16.38 84.92
C GLU A 80 -82.93 16.96 84.81
N GLY A 81 -82.25 17.22 85.94
CA GLY A 81 -80.85 17.67 85.95
C GLY A 81 -79.86 16.63 85.42
N MET A 82 -80.14 15.33 85.59
CA MET A 82 -79.37 14.27 84.92
C MET A 82 -79.56 14.32 83.40
N SER A 83 -80.80 14.48 82.93
CA SER A 83 -81.13 14.55 81.49
C SER A 83 -80.52 15.76 80.81
N GLU A 84 -80.53 16.91 81.48
CA GLU A 84 -79.93 18.15 80.99
C GLU A 84 -78.39 18.06 80.93
N ARG A 85 -77.75 17.46 81.95
CA ARG A 85 -76.29 17.22 81.92
C ARG A 85 -75.90 16.25 80.80
N ILE A 86 -76.72 15.23 80.53
CA ILE A 86 -76.54 14.31 79.40
C ILE A 86 -76.69 15.05 78.05
N SER A 87 -77.66 15.95 77.89
CA SER A 87 -77.82 16.69 76.63
C SER A 87 -76.68 17.68 76.39
N ARG A 88 -76.21 18.41 77.42
CA ARG A 88 -75.01 19.26 77.34
C ARG A 88 -73.76 18.42 77.02
N MET A 89 -73.61 17.22 77.60
CA MET A 89 -72.48 16.31 77.33
C MET A 89 -72.51 15.69 75.93
N LEU A 90 -73.69 15.29 75.43
CA LEU A 90 -73.85 14.78 74.06
C LEU A 90 -73.58 15.88 73.02
N ARG A 91 -73.96 17.12 73.31
CA ARG A 91 -73.63 18.28 72.46
C ARG A 91 -72.12 18.50 72.42
N LEU A 92 -71.46 18.59 73.57
CA LEU A 92 -70.00 18.74 73.65
C LEU A 92 -69.26 17.61 72.93
N ALA A 93 -69.69 16.36 73.09
CA ALA A 93 -69.11 15.22 72.36
C ALA A 93 -69.39 15.26 70.84
N SER A 94 -70.49 15.86 70.40
CA SER A 94 -70.78 16.09 68.98
C SER A 94 -69.94 17.23 68.40
N ASP A 95 -69.70 18.29 69.17
CA ASP A 95 -68.87 19.42 68.81
C ASP A 95 -67.39 18.98 68.73
N GLU A 96 -66.89 18.25 69.73
CA GLU A 96 -65.55 17.63 69.76
C GLU A 96 -65.37 16.62 68.61
N ALA A 97 -66.35 15.75 68.35
CA ALA A 97 -66.30 14.83 67.20
C ALA A 97 -66.32 15.56 65.84
N SER A 98 -66.85 16.77 65.79
CA SER A 98 -66.82 17.62 64.59
C SER A 98 -65.47 18.32 64.43
N GLU A 99 -64.87 18.79 65.52
CA GLU A 99 -63.50 19.34 65.54
C GLU A 99 -62.47 18.28 65.12
N VAL A 100 -62.55 17.07 65.69
CA VAL A 100 -61.66 15.94 65.35
C VAL A 100 -61.78 15.56 63.87
N ARG A 101 -62.99 15.62 63.28
CA ARG A 101 -63.19 15.39 61.84
C ARG A 101 -62.61 16.51 61.00
N ALA A 102 -62.94 17.77 61.30
CA ALA A 102 -62.42 18.93 60.57
C ALA A 102 -60.89 18.98 60.60
N LYS A 103 -60.27 18.60 61.73
CA LYS A 103 -58.82 18.45 61.85
C LYS A 103 -58.29 17.29 61.02
N ALA A 104 -58.88 16.09 61.09
CA ALA A 104 -58.44 14.95 60.29
C ALA A 104 -58.59 15.19 58.78
N GLU A 105 -59.60 15.94 58.35
CA GLU A 105 -59.81 16.38 56.97
C GLU A 105 -58.76 17.43 56.55
N ALA A 106 -58.39 18.36 57.42
CA ALA A 106 -57.31 19.33 57.19
C ALA A 106 -55.92 18.65 57.11
N ASP A 107 -55.59 17.79 58.08
CA ASP A 107 -54.34 17.02 58.13
C ASP A 107 -54.21 16.12 56.86
N ALA A 108 -55.31 15.52 56.40
CA ALA A 108 -55.36 14.74 55.16
C ALA A 108 -55.20 15.60 53.91
N ALA A 109 -55.82 16.80 53.86
CA ALA A 109 -55.68 17.73 52.74
C ALA A 109 -54.24 18.28 52.63
N GLU A 110 -53.58 18.57 53.75
CA GLU A 110 -52.15 18.93 53.77
C GLU A 110 -51.28 17.77 53.26
N MET A 111 -51.51 16.54 53.76
CA MET A 111 -50.77 15.36 53.31
C MET A 111 -50.90 15.12 51.79
N VAL A 112 -52.12 15.27 51.24
CA VAL A 112 -52.35 15.16 49.78
C VAL A 112 -51.63 16.29 49.02
N SER A 113 -51.74 17.54 49.50
CA SER A 113 -51.06 18.69 48.88
C SER A 113 -49.54 18.52 48.84
N VAL A 114 -48.93 18.03 49.92
CA VAL A 114 -47.48 17.73 49.99
C VAL A 114 -47.13 16.58 49.04
N ALA A 115 -47.90 15.50 49.02
CA ALA A 115 -47.67 14.38 48.11
C ALA A 115 -47.79 14.76 46.62
N GLU A 116 -48.75 15.63 46.27
CA GLU A 116 -48.89 16.17 44.91
C GLU A 116 -47.72 17.08 44.53
N GLN A 117 -47.29 17.97 45.42
CA GLN A 117 -46.13 18.85 45.19
C GLN A 117 -44.85 18.04 44.99
N ASP A 118 -44.63 17.00 45.81
CA ASP A 118 -43.47 16.11 45.70
C ASP A 118 -43.51 15.24 44.44
N SER A 119 -44.69 14.73 44.07
CA SER A 119 -44.92 14.04 42.79
C SER A 119 -44.62 14.93 41.59
N GLN A 120 -45.12 16.18 41.58
CA GLN A 120 -44.81 17.16 40.54
C GLN A 120 -43.32 17.52 40.49
N ARG A 121 -42.66 17.70 41.65
CA ARG A 121 -41.22 17.98 41.76
C ARG A 121 -40.39 16.83 41.18
N LEU A 122 -40.71 15.59 41.56
CA LEU A 122 -40.02 14.39 41.09
C LEU A 122 -40.25 14.17 39.59
N ARG A 123 -41.48 14.37 39.10
CA ARG A 123 -41.82 14.30 37.68
C ARG A 123 -41.02 15.28 36.84
N ARG A 124 -40.97 16.56 37.24
CA ARG A 124 -40.16 17.60 36.54
C ARG A 124 -38.67 17.25 36.53
N GLN A 125 -38.14 16.65 37.60
CA GLN A 125 -36.75 16.17 37.63
C GLN A 125 -36.49 15.02 36.66
N TYR A 126 -37.42 14.06 36.53
CA TYR A 126 -37.30 12.98 35.54
C TYR A 126 -37.48 13.48 34.10
N GLU A 127 -38.45 14.35 33.82
CA GLU A 127 -38.64 14.98 32.51
C GLU A 127 -37.39 15.77 32.08
N SER A 128 -36.78 16.53 33.00
CA SER A 128 -35.50 17.21 32.77
C SER A 128 -34.35 16.23 32.50
N LYS A 129 -34.19 15.17 33.29
CA LYS A 129 -33.13 14.17 33.07
C LYS A 129 -33.30 13.41 31.75
N THR A 130 -34.53 13.09 31.36
CA THR A 130 -34.82 12.44 30.08
C THR A 130 -34.46 13.36 28.91
N THR A 131 -34.85 14.64 28.94
CA THR A 131 -34.46 15.60 27.88
C THR A 131 -32.95 15.83 27.82
N GLU A 132 -32.25 15.83 28.96
CA GLU A 132 -30.78 15.89 29.00
C GLU A 132 -30.13 14.63 28.39
N LEU A 133 -30.63 13.43 28.70
CA LEU A 133 -30.12 12.18 28.12
C LEU A 133 -30.40 12.09 26.62
N GLU A 134 -31.57 12.52 26.16
CA GLU A 134 -31.92 12.61 24.74
C GLU A 134 -30.96 13.58 24.00
N ALA A 135 -30.73 14.76 24.57
CA ALA A 135 -29.81 15.75 24.00
C ALA A 135 -28.35 15.25 23.95
N ARG A 136 -27.87 14.63 25.04
CA ARG A 136 -26.54 13.99 25.10
C ARG A 136 -26.39 12.87 24.07
N ARG A 137 -27.42 12.02 23.93
CA ARG A 137 -27.45 10.95 22.92
C ARG A 137 -27.34 11.51 21.50
N VAL A 138 -28.19 12.48 21.16
CA VAL A 138 -28.20 13.11 19.81
C VAL A 138 -26.90 13.88 19.53
N ALA A 139 -26.24 14.43 20.55
CA ALA A 139 -24.90 15.01 20.40
C ALA A 139 -23.84 13.93 20.08
N LEU A 140 -23.79 12.85 20.86
CA LEU A 140 -22.86 11.74 20.65
C LEU A 140 -23.07 11.01 19.31
N GLU A 141 -24.32 10.82 18.88
CA GLU A 141 -24.64 10.25 17.57
C GLU A 141 -24.08 11.13 16.44
N ARG A 142 -24.22 12.46 16.52
CA ARG A 142 -23.66 13.41 15.54
C ARG A 142 -22.13 13.47 15.57
N GLU A 143 -21.52 13.49 16.74
CA GLU A 143 -20.05 13.46 16.89
C GLU A 143 -19.47 12.16 16.32
N HIS A 144 -20.14 11.03 16.55
CA HIS A 144 -19.78 9.74 15.97
C HIS A 144 -19.94 9.74 14.44
N GLU A 145 -21.07 10.22 13.91
CA GLU A 145 -21.29 10.34 12.46
C GLU A 145 -20.22 11.22 11.79
N GLN A 146 -19.89 12.38 12.36
CA GLN A 146 -18.86 13.28 11.85
C GLN A 146 -17.46 12.65 11.91
N THR A 147 -17.13 11.97 13.01
CA THR A 147 -15.85 11.27 13.18
C THR A 147 -15.73 10.14 12.15
N MET A 148 -16.77 9.33 12.00
CA MET A 148 -16.80 8.21 11.05
C MET A 148 -16.82 8.68 9.59
N ALA A 149 -17.48 9.79 9.27
CA ALA A 149 -17.43 10.40 7.95
C ALA A 149 -16.02 10.93 7.62
N THR A 150 -15.37 11.58 8.58
CA THR A 150 -13.99 12.10 8.44
C THR A 150 -13.00 10.95 8.25
N ALA A 151 -13.03 9.94 9.14
CA ALA A 151 -12.16 8.77 9.06
C ALA A 151 -12.36 7.98 7.75
N ARG A 152 -13.61 7.85 7.26
CA ARG A 152 -13.89 7.25 5.94
C ARG A 152 -13.30 8.07 4.80
N ALA A 153 -13.46 9.40 4.82
CA ALA A 153 -12.90 10.28 3.80
C ALA A 153 -11.36 10.26 3.79
N GLU A 154 -10.72 10.22 4.95
CA GLU A 154 -9.27 10.09 5.08
C GLU A 154 -8.76 8.72 4.62
N ALA A 155 -9.40 7.63 5.02
CA ALA A 155 -9.09 6.29 4.53
C ALA A 155 -9.23 6.20 3.00
N SER A 156 -10.27 6.81 2.40
CA SER A 156 -10.42 6.90 0.94
C SER A 156 -9.30 7.70 0.29
N ARG A 157 -8.91 8.86 0.84
CA ARG A 157 -7.77 9.66 0.34
C ARG A 157 -6.46 8.87 0.37
N ILE A 158 -6.19 8.15 1.47
CA ILE A 158 -4.99 7.32 1.63
C ILE A 158 -4.98 6.17 0.60
N VAL A 159 -6.12 5.50 0.40
CA VAL A 159 -6.24 4.41 -0.58
C VAL A 159 -6.04 4.90 -2.02
N GLU A 160 -6.66 6.02 -2.43
CA GLU A 160 -6.46 6.56 -3.78
C GLU A 160 -5.04 7.13 -3.99
N ALA A 161 -4.43 7.75 -2.98
CA ALA A 161 -3.03 8.17 -3.05
C ALA A 161 -2.08 6.97 -3.20
N ALA A 162 -2.29 5.90 -2.42
CA ALA A 162 -1.49 4.68 -2.50
C ALA A 162 -1.67 3.94 -3.84
N LYS A 163 -2.88 3.92 -4.42
CA LYS A 163 -3.11 3.42 -5.79
C LYS A 163 -2.37 4.26 -6.82
N SER A 164 -2.49 5.58 -6.76
CA SER A 164 -1.85 6.50 -7.71
C SER A 164 -0.33 6.34 -7.73
N GLU A 165 0.32 6.29 -6.55
CA GLU A 165 1.78 6.09 -6.48
C GLU A 165 2.18 4.66 -6.88
N ARG A 166 1.39 3.62 -6.55
CA ARG A 166 1.59 2.25 -7.07
C ARG A 166 1.57 2.23 -8.60
N ASP A 167 0.56 2.84 -9.21
CA ASP A 167 0.34 2.81 -10.66
C ASP A 167 1.41 3.61 -11.39
N ARG A 168 1.83 4.74 -10.82
CA ARG A 168 3.01 5.49 -11.25
C ARG A 168 4.29 4.64 -11.18
N LEU A 169 4.58 4.02 -10.03
CA LEU A 169 5.79 3.20 -9.86
C LEU A 169 5.78 1.97 -10.79
N THR A 170 4.60 1.43 -11.09
CA THR A 170 4.42 0.34 -12.06
C THR A 170 4.75 0.83 -13.47
N ALA A 171 4.18 1.96 -13.92
CA ALA A 171 4.49 2.56 -15.21
C ALA A 171 5.98 2.95 -15.35
N GLU A 172 6.58 3.53 -14.29
CA GLU A 172 8.02 3.82 -14.26
C GLU A 172 8.88 2.54 -14.36
N ALA A 173 8.47 1.44 -13.72
CA ALA A 173 9.18 0.17 -13.79
C ALA A 173 9.02 -0.52 -15.16
N GLU A 174 7.84 -0.43 -15.77
CA GLU A 174 7.57 -0.95 -17.11
C GLU A 174 8.33 -0.17 -18.19
N ALA A 175 8.37 1.16 -18.11
CA ALA A 175 9.19 2.00 -18.99
C ALA A 175 10.69 1.64 -18.88
N LYS A 176 11.21 1.47 -17.65
CA LYS A 176 12.61 1.06 -17.42
C LYS A 176 12.90 -0.35 -17.98
N ARG A 177 11.96 -1.30 -17.86
CA ARG A 177 12.08 -2.64 -18.47
C ARG A 177 12.07 -2.58 -19.99
N ALA A 178 11.18 -1.79 -20.60
CA ALA A 178 11.09 -1.63 -22.04
C ALA A 178 12.37 -1.00 -22.62
N GLN A 179 12.92 0.03 -21.96
CA GLN A 179 14.19 0.63 -22.34
C GLN A 179 15.34 -0.39 -22.27
N VAL A 180 15.51 -1.09 -21.15
CA VAL A 180 16.58 -2.10 -20.99
C VAL A 180 16.46 -3.23 -22.02
N GLN A 181 15.24 -3.65 -22.36
CA GLN A 181 14.99 -4.63 -23.42
C GLN A 181 15.40 -4.09 -24.80
N GLN A 182 15.04 -2.85 -25.13
CA GLN A 182 15.42 -2.20 -26.38
C GLN A 182 16.95 -2.03 -26.50
N ASP A 183 17.60 -1.53 -25.45
CA ASP A 183 19.06 -1.36 -25.41
C ASP A 183 19.79 -2.70 -25.54
N PHE A 184 19.27 -3.76 -24.92
CA PHE A 184 19.76 -5.13 -25.07
C PHE A 184 19.56 -5.68 -26.49
N GLU A 185 18.38 -5.48 -27.09
CA GLU A 185 18.09 -5.94 -28.46
C GLU A 185 18.99 -5.25 -29.49
N ILE A 186 19.21 -3.93 -29.37
CA ILE A 186 20.16 -3.17 -30.20
C ILE A 186 21.57 -3.73 -30.01
N THR A 187 22.04 -3.86 -28.77
CA THR A 187 23.39 -4.36 -28.46
C THR A 187 23.61 -5.78 -28.99
N MET A 188 22.60 -6.65 -28.89
CA MET A 188 22.66 -8.02 -29.42
C MET A 188 22.49 -8.07 -30.94
N ALA A 189 21.75 -7.14 -31.57
CA ALA A 189 21.70 -7.01 -33.02
C ALA A 189 23.06 -6.58 -33.58
N GLU A 190 23.69 -5.55 -33.00
CA GLU A 190 25.06 -5.15 -33.33
C GLU A 190 26.06 -6.28 -33.15
N ARG A 191 26.02 -6.99 -32.00
CA ARG A 191 26.93 -8.11 -31.74
C ARG A 191 26.74 -9.25 -32.74
N ARG A 192 25.50 -9.57 -33.12
CA ARG A 192 25.21 -10.57 -34.15
C ARG A 192 25.72 -10.12 -35.53
N ALA A 193 25.48 -8.87 -35.92
CA ALA A 193 26.00 -8.33 -37.18
C ALA A 193 27.54 -8.34 -37.25
N LYS A 194 28.22 -7.95 -36.17
CA LYS A 194 29.70 -7.99 -36.06
C LYS A 194 30.25 -9.42 -36.15
N VAL A 195 29.56 -10.41 -35.56
CA VAL A 195 29.95 -11.83 -35.68
C VAL A 195 29.69 -12.38 -37.08
N VAL A 196 28.56 -12.06 -37.72
CA VAL A 196 28.27 -12.49 -39.10
C VAL A 196 29.29 -11.91 -40.07
N ALA A 197 29.58 -10.61 -40.00
CA ALA A 197 30.57 -9.97 -40.85
C ALA A 197 31.98 -10.58 -40.69
N ALA A 198 32.38 -10.93 -39.46
CA ALA A 198 33.66 -11.60 -39.21
C ALA A 198 33.70 -13.05 -39.76
N ILE A 199 32.57 -13.75 -39.79
CA ILE A 199 32.45 -15.07 -40.44
C ILE A 199 32.52 -14.91 -41.97
N GLU A 200 31.83 -13.93 -42.54
CA GLU A 200 31.86 -13.63 -43.98
C GLU A 200 33.27 -13.21 -44.45
N GLU A 201 33.99 -12.41 -43.67
CA GLU A 201 35.39 -12.03 -43.93
C GLU A 201 36.33 -13.24 -43.83
N LEU A 202 36.17 -14.10 -42.81
CA LEU A 202 36.94 -15.34 -42.66
C LEU A 202 36.67 -16.32 -43.80
N GLU A 203 35.41 -16.45 -44.24
CA GLU A 203 35.04 -17.25 -45.40
C GLU A 203 35.61 -16.66 -46.70
N ALA A 204 35.53 -15.35 -46.91
CA ALA A 204 36.04 -14.69 -48.10
C ALA A 204 37.57 -14.81 -48.23
N THR A 205 38.29 -14.56 -47.13
CA THR A 205 39.76 -14.72 -47.07
C THR A 205 40.16 -16.18 -47.26
N SER A 206 39.51 -17.13 -46.58
CA SER A 206 39.77 -18.57 -46.74
C SER A 206 39.51 -19.06 -48.17
N LYS A 207 38.42 -18.62 -48.82
CA LYS A 207 38.12 -18.93 -50.23
C LYS A 207 39.15 -18.32 -51.18
N ALA A 208 39.60 -17.08 -50.94
CA ALA A 208 40.64 -16.43 -51.72
C ALA A 208 41.99 -17.15 -51.60
N ASP A 209 42.38 -17.53 -50.37
CA ASP A 209 43.62 -18.27 -50.10
C ASP A 209 43.59 -19.68 -50.72
N ALA A 210 42.46 -20.38 -50.65
CA ALA A 210 42.27 -21.66 -51.31
C ALA A 210 42.37 -21.53 -52.84
N HIS A 211 41.73 -20.52 -53.44
CA HIS A 211 41.80 -20.25 -54.87
C HIS A 211 43.22 -19.87 -55.32
N ARG A 212 43.93 -19.09 -54.51
CA ARG A 212 45.34 -18.75 -54.72
C ARG A 212 46.23 -19.99 -54.72
N ARG A 213 46.12 -20.85 -53.70
CA ARG A 213 46.88 -22.12 -53.61
C ARG A 213 46.57 -23.04 -54.79
N LEU A 214 45.31 -23.14 -55.21
CA LEU A 214 44.91 -23.93 -56.38
C LEU A 214 45.48 -23.39 -57.69
N THR A 215 45.51 -22.07 -57.88
CA THR A 215 46.07 -21.45 -59.09
C THR A 215 47.60 -21.52 -59.12
N GLU A 216 48.28 -21.26 -58.00
CA GLU A 216 49.74 -21.43 -57.86
C GLU A 216 50.16 -22.89 -58.11
N ALA A 217 49.44 -23.87 -57.52
CA ALA A 217 49.69 -25.29 -57.74
C ALA A 217 49.38 -25.74 -59.19
N SER A 218 48.33 -25.20 -59.81
CA SER A 218 48.00 -25.50 -61.22
C SER A 218 49.05 -24.95 -62.18
N GLN A 219 49.55 -23.73 -61.95
CA GLN A 219 50.66 -23.18 -62.73
C GLN A 219 51.94 -24.00 -62.54
N GLU A 220 52.24 -24.45 -61.32
CA GLU A 220 53.40 -25.29 -61.05
C GLU A 220 53.30 -26.68 -61.70
N ALA A 221 52.12 -27.31 -61.65
CA ALA A 221 51.85 -28.54 -62.39
C ALA A 221 52.02 -28.34 -63.90
N GLN A 222 51.51 -27.24 -64.47
CA GLN A 222 51.70 -26.91 -65.88
C GLN A 222 53.17 -26.64 -66.23
N ARG A 223 53.96 -25.96 -65.37
CA ARG A 223 55.40 -25.78 -65.56
C ARG A 223 56.12 -27.13 -65.59
N ARG A 224 55.84 -28.01 -64.63
CA ARG A 224 56.43 -29.37 -64.57
C ARG A 224 56.06 -30.21 -65.78
N LEU A 225 54.80 -30.17 -66.22
CA LEU A 225 54.35 -30.86 -67.43
C LEU A 225 55.06 -30.33 -68.69
N ARG A 226 55.19 -29.01 -68.87
CA ARG A 226 55.95 -28.44 -69.99
C ARG A 226 57.41 -28.89 -69.99
N VAL A 227 58.11 -28.77 -68.87
CA VAL A 227 59.51 -29.21 -68.74
C VAL A 227 59.66 -30.71 -69.00
N ALA A 228 58.74 -31.55 -68.51
CA ALA A 228 58.75 -32.99 -68.77
C ALA A 228 58.47 -33.32 -70.24
N THR A 229 57.52 -32.62 -70.89
CA THR A 229 57.24 -32.76 -72.32
C THR A 229 58.45 -32.32 -73.15
N GLU A 230 59.04 -31.16 -72.91
CA GLU A 230 60.25 -30.70 -73.59
C GLU A 230 61.42 -31.68 -73.41
N GLN A 231 61.61 -32.24 -72.20
CA GLN A 231 62.64 -33.27 -71.97
C GLN A 231 62.33 -34.57 -72.72
N SER A 232 61.06 -34.94 -72.85
CA SER A 232 60.62 -36.10 -73.63
C SER A 232 60.85 -35.88 -75.13
N GLU A 233 60.44 -34.72 -75.66
CA GLU A 233 60.64 -34.32 -77.05
C GLU A 233 62.13 -34.26 -77.42
N ARG A 234 62.98 -33.68 -76.55
CA ARG A 234 64.44 -33.68 -76.74
C ARG A 234 65.02 -35.10 -76.75
N LYS A 235 64.56 -35.98 -75.85
CA LYS A 235 64.97 -37.41 -75.85
C LYS A 235 64.49 -38.14 -77.11
N ILE A 236 63.29 -37.86 -77.59
CA ILE A 236 62.72 -38.44 -78.83
C ILE A 236 63.46 -37.92 -80.06
N ALA A 237 63.85 -36.64 -80.10
CA ALA A 237 64.66 -36.06 -81.16
C ALA A 237 66.05 -36.72 -81.20
N HIS A 238 66.77 -36.73 -80.07
CA HIS A 238 68.07 -37.38 -79.94
C HIS A 238 68.03 -38.89 -80.27
N ALA A 239 66.94 -39.59 -79.90
CA ALA A 239 66.75 -40.98 -80.28
C ALA A 239 66.46 -41.18 -81.78
N LYS A 240 65.81 -40.22 -82.46
CA LYS A 240 65.63 -40.23 -83.92
C LYS A 240 66.93 -39.91 -84.65
N GLU A 241 67.72 -38.97 -84.14
CA GLU A 241 69.06 -38.64 -84.65
C GLU A 241 69.96 -39.87 -84.58
N LEU A 242 70.09 -40.51 -83.40
CA LEU A 242 70.79 -41.79 -83.24
C LEU A 242 70.23 -42.90 -84.14
N ALA A 243 68.92 -42.98 -84.35
CA ALA A 243 68.32 -43.99 -85.22
C ALA A 243 68.68 -43.78 -86.70
N GLU A 244 68.74 -42.54 -87.18
CA GLU A 244 69.18 -42.22 -88.53
C GLU A 244 70.71 -42.30 -88.68
N GLU A 245 71.51 -41.96 -87.66
CA GLU A 245 72.95 -42.27 -87.63
C GLU A 245 73.19 -43.78 -87.76
N LEU A 246 72.48 -44.61 -86.97
CA LEU A 246 72.54 -46.06 -87.07
C LEU A 246 72.02 -46.57 -88.42
N ARG A 247 71.05 -45.89 -89.05
CA ARG A 247 70.56 -46.22 -90.39
C ARG A 247 71.60 -45.92 -91.47
N VAL A 248 72.30 -44.78 -91.38
CA VAL A 248 73.39 -44.38 -92.28
C VAL A 248 74.61 -45.27 -92.09
N LEU A 249 74.97 -45.61 -90.84
CA LEU A 249 76.01 -46.60 -90.55
C LEU A 249 75.63 -47.98 -91.12
N ARG A 250 74.39 -48.43 -90.93
CA ARG A 250 73.89 -49.69 -91.50
C ARG A 250 73.88 -49.68 -93.02
N SER A 251 73.48 -48.59 -93.67
CA SER A 251 73.50 -48.51 -95.14
C SER A 251 74.94 -48.49 -95.68
N ARG A 252 75.88 -47.83 -94.98
CA ARG A 252 77.31 -47.87 -95.28
C ARG A 252 77.91 -49.27 -95.12
N ILE A 253 77.58 -49.97 -94.03
CA ILE A 253 78.00 -51.37 -93.80
C ILE A 253 77.38 -52.30 -94.84
N LEU A 254 76.11 -52.13 -95.22
CA LEU A 254 75.48 -52.91 -96.29
C LEU A 254 76.11 -52.63 -97.66
N ALA A 255 76.50 -51.38 -97.95
CA ALA A 255 77.26 -51.05 -99.15
C ALA A 255 78.67 -51.67 -99.14
N GLN A 256 79.35 -51.69 -97.99
CA GLN A 256 80.62 -52.39 -97.82
C GLN A 256 80.48 -53.91 -97.99
N LEU A 257 79.43 -54.52 -97.42
CA LEU A 257 79.14 -55.96 -97.57
C LEU A 257 78.73 -56.33 -98.99
N LEU A 258 78.02 -55.45 -99.72
CA LEU A 258 77.75 -55.62 -101.15
C LEU A 258 79.03 -55.47 -102.00
N GLY A 259 79.92 -54.54 -101.64
CA GLY A 259 81.24 -54.42 -102.26
C GLY A 259 82.09 -55.68 -102.05
N ILE A 260 82.18 -56.16 -100.82
CA ILE A 260 82.87 -57.41 -100.46
C ILE A 260 82.21 -58.61 -101.16
N ARG A 261 80.87 -58.65 -101.27
CA ARG A 261 80.19 -59.70 -102.02
C ARG A 261 80.54 -59.65 -103.51
N GLY A 262 80.58 -58.47 -104.14
CA GLY A 262 81.04 -58.33 -105.53
C GLY A 262 82.52 -58.71 -105.71
N GLN A 263 83.34 -58.55 -104.67
CA GLN A 263 84.73 -59.04 -104.64
C GLN A 263 84.82 -60.55 -104.39
N LEU A 264 83.82 -61.19 -103.78
CA LEU A 264 83.74 -62.65 -103.60
C LEU A 264 83.12 -63.35 -104.81
N ASP A 265 82.13 -62.73 -105.46
CA ASP A 265 81.52 -63.23 -106.71
C ASP A 265 82.52 -63.23 -107.89
N SER A 266 83.69 -62.55 -107.77
CA SER A 266 84.79 -62.64 -108.74
C SER A 266 85.85 -63.71 -108.41
N VAL A 267 85.82 -64.30 -107.21
CA VAL A 267 86.77 -65.37 -106.80
C VAL A 267 86.68 -66.63 -107.68
N PRO A 268 85.49 -67.12 -108.11
CA PRO A 268 85.40 -68.26 -109.03
C PRO A 268 86.13 -68.05 -110.36
N ALA A 269 86.18 -66.81 -110.86
CA ALA A 269 86.93 -66.48 -112.08
C ALA A 269 88.45 -66.47 -111.84
N MET A 270 88.91 -65.97 -110.69
CA MET A 270 90.33 -65.95 -110.31
C MET A 270 90.88 -67.35 -110.01
N LEU A 271 90.09 -68.24 -109.41
CA LEU A 271 90.50 -69.62 -109.13
C LEU A 271 90.72 -70.44 -110.42
N ALA A 272 89.95 -70.16 -111.48
CA ALA A 272 90.14 -70.80 -112.79
C ALA A 272 91.47 -70.43 -113.47
N SER A 273 92.05 -69.27 -113.14
CA SER A 273 93.38 -68.84 -113.65
C SER A 273 94.58 -69.38 -112.87
N VAL A 274 94.39 -69.89 -111.65
CA VAL A 274 95.49 -70.41 -110.80
C VAL A 274 95.64 -71.93 -110.92
N ASN A 275 94.56 -72.66 -111.25
CA ASN A 275 94.57 -74.12 -111.39
C ASN A 275 95.23 -74.63 -112.70
N ARG A 276 96.40 -74.07 -113.05
CA ARG A 276 97.26 -74.51 -114.16
C ARG A 276 98.77 -74.45 -113.84
N GLU A 277 99.14 -74.13 -112.60
CA GLU A 277 100.49 -74.39 -112.08
C GLU A 277 100.43 -75.43 -110.94
N ALA A 278 101.26 -76.46 -111.09
CA ALA A 278 101.59 -77.59 -110.21
C ALA A 278 100.94 -77.61 -108.80
N GLU A 279 100.21 -78.65 -108.38
CA GLU A 279 100.68 -80.04 -108.19
C GLU A 279 102.01 -80.15 -107.42
N LEU A 280 102.00 -80.21 -106.08
CA LEU A 280 102.98 -80.96 -105.28
C LEU A 280 102.61 -81.00 -103.78
N LEU A 281 102.24 -82.20 -103.30
CA LEU A 281 102.15 -82.63 -101.89
C LEU A 281 101.07 -81.99 -100.98
N ASP A 282 100.39 -82.71 -100.09
CA ASP A 282 100.00 -84.14 -100.05
C ASP A 282 98.77 -84.31 -99.11
N ASN A 283 98.10 -85.47 -99.11
CA ASN A 283 96.85 -85.72 -98.38
C ASN A 283 97.00 -86.56 -97.09
N ALA A 284 96.28 -86.15 -96.04
CA ALA A 284 95.69 -86.99 -94.97
C ALA A 284 94.64 -86.11 -94.25
N GLU A 285 93.35 -86.46 -94.14
CA GLU A 285 92.74 -87.50 -93.28
C GLU A 285 92.99 -87.32 -91.77
N THR A 286 92.04 -87.47 -90.83
CA THR A 286 90.55 -87.44 -90.79
C THR A 286 90.12 -87.35 -89.29
N ALA A 287 88.84 -87.00 -89.00
CA ALA A 287 88.14 -87.29 -87.71
C ALA A 287 88.69 -86.58 -86.43
N ASP A 288 88.04 -86.56 -85.25
CA ASP A 288 86.62 -86.52 -84.81
C ASP A 288 86.59 -86.18 -83.27
N GLN A 289 85.41 -85.95 -82.67
CA GLN A 289 85.06 -86.03 -81.23
C GLN A 289 85.35 -84.88 -80.23
N ALA A 290 84.23 -84.25 -79.85
CA ALA A 290 83.73 -83.84 -78.52
C ALA A 290 84.59 -83.85 -77.22
N GLY A 291 84.52 -82.72 -76.48
CA GLY A 291 84.57 -82.63 -74.99
C GLY A 291 85.95 -82.42 -74.34
N ALA A 292 86.09 -81.89 -73.10
CA ALA A 292 85.15 -81.15 -72.23
C ALA A 292 85.87 -80.43 -71.04
N ALA A 293 85.18 -79.48 -70.39
CA ALA A 293 85.29 -79.04 -68.97
C ALA A 293 86.48 -78.19 -68.41
N ASN A 294 86.10 -77.12 -67.67
CA ASN A 294 86.69 -76.59 -66.40
C ASN A 294 88.09 -75.90 -66.40
N THR A 295 88.46 -74.99 -65.47
CA THR A 295 87.86 -74.53 -64.18
C THR A 295 88.27 -73.09 -63.76
N ALA A 296 87.71 -72.60 -62.63
CA ALA A 296 88.07 -71.42 -61.80
C ALA A 296 87.62 -70.02 -62.30
N GLY A 297 87.26 -69.04 -61.47
CA GLY A 297 87.25 -68.92 -59.98
C GLY A 297 88.22 -67.83 -59.46
N GLN A 298 88.04 -67.16 -58.32
CA GLN A 298 87.01 -67.10 -57.25
C GLN A 298 87.32 -65.84 -56.36
N ALA A 299 86.52 -65.30 -55.42
CA ALA A 299 85.21 -65.61 -54.84
C ALA A 299 84.33 -64.32 -54.80
N GLY A 300 83.71 -63.75 -53.73
CA GLY A 300 83.61 -63.99 -52.27
C GLY A 300 83.54 -62.66 -51.49
N LYS A 301 83.19 -62.52 -50.19
CA LYS A 301 82.48 -63.31 -49.14
C LYS A 301 82.35 -62.40 -47.89
N ASP A 302 81.35 -62.40 -47.01
CA ASP A 302 79.92 -62.83 -47.05
C ASP A 302 79.05 -61.58 -46.65
N ASP A 303 78.27 -61.36 -45.57
CA ASP A 303 77.49 -62.10 -44.53
C ASP A 303 76.58 -61.03 -43.81
N LYS A 304 75.49 -61.24 -43.04
CA LYS A 304 74.66 -62.40 -42.64
C LYS A 304 73.20 -61.96 -42.26
N SER A 305 72.61 -62.45 -41.16
CA SER A 305 71.25 -62.16 -40.62
C SER A 305 71.23 -62.50 -39.09
N PRO A 306 70.11 -62.54 -38.30
CA PRO A 306 68.66 -62.28 -38.50
C PRO A 306 68.08 -61.25 -37.44
N SER A 307 66.78 -61.02 -37.11
CA SER A 307 65.58 -61.88 -37.01
C SER A 307 64.21 -61.16 -36.88
N GLN A 308 63.16 -61.82 -37.42
CA GLN A 308 61.75 -61.92 -36.97
C GLN A 308 60.75 -60.71 -36.98
N PRO A 309 59.41 -61.00 -37.07
CA PRO A 309 58.31 -60.01 -37.16
C PRO A 309 57.40 -59.97 -35.91
N ASN A 310 56.36 -59.11 -35.91
CA ASN A 310 55.10 -59.39 -35.18
C ASN A 310 53.88 -58.61 -35.71
N GLU A 311 52.67 -59.06 -35.37
CA GLU A 311 51.37 -58.40 -35.60
C GLU A 311 50.73 -57.91 -34.28
N ALA A 312 49.51 -57.34 -34.36
CA ALA A 312 48.60 -56.96 -33.25
C ALA A 312 49.03 -55.71 -32.43
N GLU A 313 48.12 -54.94 -31.79
CA GLU A 313 46.65 -55.02 -31.70
C GLU A 313 46.02 -53.62 -31.47
N VAL A 314 44.68 -53.53 -31.43
CA VAL A 314 43.92 -52.32 -31.06
C VAL A 314 43.16 -52.55 -29.74
N PRO A 315 43.23 -51.60 -28.79
CA PRO A 315 42.02 -51.20 -28.07
C PRO A 315 41.86 -49.68 -27.93
N ALA A 316 40.65 -49.24 -27.60
CA ALA A 316 40.26 -47.83 -27.55
C ALA A 316 40.16 -47.26 -26.13
N ASN A 317 40.20 -45.93 -25.99
CA ASN A 317 39.26 -45.20 -25.12
C ASN A 317 39.08 -43.73 -25.56
N ALA A 318 38.10 -43.04 -24.96
CA ALA A 318 37.67 -41.69 -25.28
C ALA A 318 38.03 -40.67 -24.14
N PRO A 319 37.34 -39.51 -23.93
CA PRO A 319 38.04 -38.25 -23.69
C PRO A 319 38.19 -37.81 -22.22
N ALA A 320 39.04 -36.80 -21.99
CA ALA A 320 39.11 -36.00 -20.76
C ALA A 320 39.10 -34.49 -21.07
N LYS A 321 38.67 -33.69 -20.09
CA LYS A 321 38.47 -32.23 -20.21
C LYS A 321 39.75 -31.44 -19.88
N ASN A 322 39.92 -30.30 -20.52
CA ASN A 322 39.86 -28.98 -19.85
C ASN A 322 39.53 -27.88 -20.87
#